data_AF-A0A536BBD0-F1
#
_entry.id   AF-A0A536BBD0-F1
#
_cell.length_a   1.000
_cell.length_b   1.000
_cell.length_c   1.000
_cell.angle_alpha   90.00
_cell.angle_beta   90.00
_cell.angle_gamma   90.00
#
_symmetry.space_group_name_H-M   'P 1'
#
loop_
_entity.id
_entity.type
_entity.pdbx_description
1 polymer ?
#
loop_
_entity_poly.entity_id
_entity_poly.type
_entity_poly.pdbx_seq_one_letter_code
_entity_poly.pdbx_strand_id
1 'polypeptide(L)'
;SDRTADGYFPSAGIPWFVAPFGRDSIITALFALPLRRDLAPAVLRMLADHQGKADVPQRDEEPGRIAHEIRQGEIVRTGGAFGTPYYGSVDATPLFVWLAAEAARWMPERDLVGEFETSLRAALAWMDERGDLDGDGFIEFERRAPTGILNQMWKDSGESLLDANGRRPPGPIAAVEVQAYAYAAWRSLAEVVSRRDPSWAASLNGRADRMRARFESAFWVAQRSFYAQALDGRKRQIRDVVSNPGHVLWTGIASPTRGRATARRLRAADLASGWGIRTRSSRSIHFDPGNYQNGAVWPHDTAIAAAGMARYGERAAAARTIAEIIDTANAFPDRRLPELFGGQTRKAGHAPHTYPVACSPQAWSAAAAFLCVRTMLGLEVAPDGASVTLDPILPDGVDRFETRGLRVGTGGLDVAITRARGRVHVTDVQASGVSVETS
;
A
#
# COMPACT_ATOMS: atom_id res chain seq x y z
N SER A 1 4.44 -2.42 -20.26
CA SER A 1 5.60 -2.03 -19.44
C SER A 1 6.46 -1.10 -20.25
N ASP A 2 6.73 0.09 -19.73
CA ASP A 2 7.63 1.05 -20.36
C ASP A 2 9.07 0.76 -19.94
N ARG A 3 10.05 1.11 -20.77
CA ARG A 3 11.48 0.87 -20.47
C ARG A 3 12.12 2.17 -19.98
N THR A 4 12.76 2.09 -18.83
CA THR A 4 13.61 3.13 -18.24
C THR A 4 15.08 2.74 -18.36
N ALA A 5 16.00 3.64 -18.01
CA ALA A 5 17.42 3.31 -17.86
C ALA A 5 17.65 2.20 -16.82
N ASP A 6 16.76 2.08 -15.84
CA ASP A 6 16.82 1.15 -14.71
C ASP A 6 16.03 -0.15 -14.93
N GLY A 7 15.41 -0.34 -16.10
CA GLY A 7 14.65 -1.55 -16.44
C GLY A 7 13.17 -1.29 -16.78
N TYR A 8 12.35 -2.32 -16.63
CA TYR A 8 10.94 -2.28 -17.01
C TYR A 8 10.07 -1.69 -15.89
N PHE A 9 9.32 -0.65 -16.23
CA PHE A 9 8.28 -0.06 -15.42
C PHE A 9 6.98 -0.88 -15.53
N PRO A 10 6.32 -1.28 -14.42
CA PRO A 10 5.07 -2.02 -14.47
C PRO A 10 3.90 -1.09 -14.80
N SER A 11 3.28 -1.27 -15.98
CA SER A 11 2.03 -0.58 -16.34
C SER A 11 0.88 -1.05 -15.43
N ALA A 12 -0.05 -0.16 -15.08
CA ALA A 12 -1.04 -0.45 -14.03
C ALA A 12 -2.02 -1.59 -14.38
N GLY A 13 -2.53 -1.67 -15.61
CA GLY A 13 -3.38 -2.81 -16.00
C GLY A 13 -3.98 -2.71 -17.39
N ILE A 14 -4.32 -3.86 -17.98
CA ILE A 14 -5.07 -3.94 -19.23
C ILE A 14 -6.54 -4.29 -18.97
N PRO A 15 -7.49 -3.70 -19.72
CA PRO A 15 -7.27 -2.84 -20.89
C PRO A 15 -7.20 -1.32 -20.59
N TRP A 16 -7.62 -0.88 -19.40
CA TRP A 16 -7.95 0.53 -19.17
C TRP A 16 -6.79 1.41 -18.69
N PHE A 17 -5.77 0.82 -18.08
CA PHE A 17 -4.73 1.52 -17.32
C PHE A 17 -3.32 1.21 -17.85
N VAL A 18 -3.17 1.13 -19.18
CA VAL A 18 -1.87 0.91 -19.84
C VAL A 18 -1.08 2.22 -19.88
N ALA A 19 -0.66 2.70 -18.72
CA ALA A 19 0.19 3.88 -18.55
C ALA A 19 0.97 3.77 -17.23
N PRO A 20 1.98 4.63 -17.01
CA PRO A 20 2.54 4.86 -15.69
C PRO A 20 1.53 5.47 -14.72
N PHE A 21 1.26 4.75 -13.61
CA PHE A 21 0.50 5.25 -12.47
C PHE A 21 1.38 5.22 -11.23
N GLY A 22 1.57 6.36 -10.58
CA GLY A 22 2.57 6.48 -9.49
C GLY A 22 2.29 5.52 -8.35
N ARG A 23 1.10 5.65 -7.73
CA ARG A 23 0.68 4.83 -6.59
C ARG A 23 0.72 3.33 -6.93
N ASP A 24 0.06 2.92 -8.00
CA ASP A 24 -0.06 1.52 -8.41
C ASP A 24 1.31 0.88 -8.62
N SER A 25 2.22 1.57 -9.31
CA SER A 25 3.56 1.06 -9.60
C SER A 25 4.45 1.07 -8.37
N ILE A 26 4.29 2.04 -7.46
CA ILE A 26 5.01 2.03 -6.17
C ILE A 26 4.56 0.84 -5.30
N ILE A 27 3.25 0.64 -5.10
CA ILE A 27 2.73 -0.48 -4.32
C ILE A 27 3.13 -1.81 -4.94
N THR A 28 3.06 -1.92 -6.26
CA THR A 28 3.55 -3.09 -7.01
C THR A 28 5.02 -3.36 -6.70
N ALA A 29 5.88 -2.34 -6.75
CA ALA A 29 7.31 -2.49 -6.48
C ALA A 29 7.58 -2.88 -5.01
N LEU A 30 6.88 -2.27 -4.04
CA LEU A 30 6.98 -2.62 -2.62
C LEU A 30 6.63 -4.10 -2.37
N PHE A 31 5.57 -4.60 -2.98
CA PHE A 31 5.16 -6.00 -2.84
C PHE A 31 6.14 -6.96 -3.50
N ALA A 32 6.71 -6.53 -4.62
CA ALA A 32 7.55 -7.38 -5.46
C ALA A 32 9.01 -7.45 -5.01
N LEU A 33 9.46 -6.65 -4.04
CA LEU A 33 10.86 -6.64 -3.55
C LEU A 33 11.49 -8.04 -3.37
N PRO A 34 10.82 -9.06 -2.78
CA PRO A 34 11.46 -10.36 -2.58
C PRO A 34 11.74 -11.15 -3.86
N LEU A 35 11.03 -10.89 -4.96
CA LEU A 35 11.16 -11.64 -6.20
C LEU A 35 11.68 -10.79 -7.38
N ARG A 36 11.35 -9.49 -7.39
CA ARG A 36 11.58 -8.54 -8.48
C ARG A 36 12.03 -7.18 -7.93
N ARG A 37 13.07 -7.19 -7.09
CA ARG A 37 13.70 -5.97 -6.54
C ARG A 37 14.12 -4.96 -7.62
N ASP A 38 14.35 -5.42 -8.84
CA ASP A 38 14.67 -4.61 -10.02
C ASP A 38 13.55 -3.64 -10.45
N LEU A 39 12.30 -3.86 -10.03
CA LEU A 39 11.20 -2.95 -10.34
C LEU A 39 11.32 -1.62 -9.58
N ALA A 40 11.85 -1.63 -8.36
CA ALA A 40 11.86 -0.45 -7.51
C ALA A 40 12.70 0.70 -8.11
N PRO A 41 13.95 0.50 -8.57
CA PRO A 41 14.72 1.58 -9.18
C PRO A 41 14.10 2.11 -10.48
N ALA A 42 13.48 1.25 -11.30
CA ALA A 42 12.77 1.66 -12.52
C ALA A 42 11.55 2.55 -12.21
N VAL A 43 10.79 2.21 -11.16
CA VAL A 43 9.67 3.03 -10.68
C VAL A 43 10.17 4.35 -10.10
N LEU A 44 11.20 4.32 -9.24
CA LEU A 44 11.80 5.52 -8.67
C LEU A 44 12.29 6.48 -9.76
N ARG A 45 12.99 5.97 -10.78
CA ARG A 45 13.45 6.78 -11.92
C ARG A 45 12.32 7.45 -12.66
N MET A 46 11.34 6.66 -13.11
CA MET A 46 10.20 7.18 -13.90
C MET A 46 9.49 8.32 -13.16
N LEU A 47 9.27 8.14 -11.86
CA LEU A 47 8.55 9.10 -11.03
C LEU A 47 9.42 10.31 -10.63
N ALA A 48 10.72 10.14 -10.46
CA ALA A 48 11.66 11.24 -10.23
C ALA A 48 11.79 12.14 -11.47
N ASP A 49 11.89 11.54 -12.66
CA ASP A 49 12.01 12.26 -13.93
C ASP A 49 10.77 13.14 -14.22
N HIS A 50 9.60 12.70 -13.74
CA HIS A 50 8.31 13.38 -13.88
C HIS A 50 7.78 13.95 -12.54
N GLN A 51 8.66 14.18 -11.56
CA GLN A 51 8.26 14.84 -10.32
C GLN A 51 7.83 16.28 -10.60
N GLY A 52 6.79 16.75 -9.91
CA GLY A 52 6.26 18.10 -10.07
C GLY A 52 7.32 19.16 -9.78
N LYS A 53 7.40 20.17 -10.65
CA LYS A 53 8.39 21.27 -10.57
C LYS A 53 7.74 22.64 -10.60
N ALA A 54 6.50 22.71 -11.06
CA ALA A 54 5.72 23.93 -11.14
C ALA A 54 4.46 23.84 -10.28
N ASP A 55 3.83 24.99 -10.06
CA ASP A 55 2.53 25.07 -9.43
C ASP A 55 1.47 25.23 -10.53
N VAL A 56 0.80 24.12 -10.91
CA VAL A 56 -0.15 24.07 -12.04
C VAL A 56 -1.48 23.47 -11.57
N PRO A 57 -2.47 24.30 -11.16
CA PRO A 57 -3.74 23.83 -10.62
C PRO A 57 -4.51 22.87 -11.52
N GLN A 58 -4.44 23.05 -12.85
CA GLN A 58 -5.17 22.23 -13.84
C GLN A 58 -4.75 20.76 -13.83
N ARG A 59 -3.53 20.46 -13.38
CA ARG A 59 -3.00 19.10 -13.28
C ARG A 59 -2.72 18.66 -11.84
N ASP A 60 -3.16 19.45 -10.86
CA ASP A 60 -2.82 19.31 -9.44
C ASP A 60 -1.29 19.31 -9.18
N GLU A 61 -0.49 19.88 -10.09
CA GLU A 61 0.98 19.87 -9.97
C GLU A 61 1.45 20.83 -8.90
N GLU A 62 2.39 20.36 -8.08
CA GLU A 62 3.11 21.15 -7.10
C GLU A 62 4.58 20.69 -7.05
N PRO A 63 5.53 21.59 -6.74
CA PRO A 63 6.92 21.21 -6.53
C PRO A 63 7.07 20.07 -5.52
N GLY A 64 7.75 19.00 -5.92
CA GLY A 64 8.02 17.82 -5.08
C GLY A 64 6.94 16.74 -5.11
N ARG A 65 5.75 17.03 -5.63
CA ARG A 65 4.65 16.06 -5.71
C ARG A 65 4.93 14.98 -6.76
N ILE A 66 4.54 13.75 -6.47
CA ILE A 66 4.68 12.60 -7.37
C ILE A 66 3.40 12.40 -8.19
N ALA A 67 3.55 12.10 -9.49
CA ALA A 67 2.43 12.00 -10.42
C ALA A 67 1.47 10.85 -10.07
N HIS A 68 0.17 11.11 -10.24
CA HIS A 68 -0.89 10.11 -10.24
C HIS A 68 -0.80 9.23 -11.49
N GLU A 69 -0.84 9.84 -12.69
CA GLU A 69 -0.73 9.14 -13.97
C GLU A 69 0.04 9.95 -15.02
N ILE A 70 0.75 9.25 -15.91
CA ILE A 70 1.51 9.84 -17.03
C ILE A 70 0.98 9.22 -18.32
N ARG A 71 -0.06 9.81 -18.89
CA ARG A 71 -0.65 9.31 -20.15
C ARG A 71 0.00 9.95 -21.38
N GLN A 72 -0.02 9.20 -22.49
CA GLN A 72 0.37 9.67 -23.82
C GLN A 72 -0.79 9.49 -24.80
N GLY A 73 -0.80 10.26 -25.89
CA GLY A 73 -1.78 10.14 -26.98
C GLY A 73 -2.58 11.41 -27.29
N GLU A 74 -3.39 11.36 -28.34
CA GLU A 74 -4.06 12.53 -28.92
C GLU A 74 -5.09 13.17 -27.99
N ILE A 75 -5.84 12.37 -27.21
CA ILE A 75 -6.81 12.87 -26.22
C ILE A 75 -6.11 13.71 -25.15
N VAL A 76 -4.88 13.34 -24.77
CA VAL A 76 -4.07 14.08 -23.81
C VAL A 76 -3.53 15.36 -24.45
N ARG A 77 -3.05 15.27 -25.70
CA ARG A 77 -2.51 16.42 -26.46
C ARG A 77 -3.55 17.49 -26.78
N THR A 78 -4.80 17.11 -26.96
CA THR A 78 -5.92 18.01 -27.28
C THR A 78 -6.65 18.54 -26.04
N GLY A 79 -6.17 18.23 -24.83
CA GLY A 79 -6.71 18.74 -23.57
C GLY A 79 -7.95 18.00 -23.05
N GLY A 80 -8.28 16.83 -23.61
CA GLY A 80 -9.44 16.02 -23.21
C GLY A 80 -9.22 15.13 -21.97
N ALA A 81 -7.98 15.03 -21.48
CA ALA A 81 -7.62 14.37 -20.20
C ALA A 81 -7.21 15.43 -19.15
N PHE A 82 -6.96 15.01 -17.90
CA PHE A 82 -6.49 15.85 -16.77
C PHE A 82 -5.12 16.56 -16.99
N GLY A 83 -4.66 16.70 -18.24
CA GLY A 83 -3.28 16.97 -18.61
C GLY A 83 -2.36 15.76 -18.40
N THR A 84 -1.07 15.89 -18.75
CA THR A 84 -0.03 14.89 -18.46
C THR A 84 1.29 15.58 -18.13
N PRO A 85 2.06 15.11 -17.13
CA PRO A 85 1.62 14.25 -16.04
C PRO A 85 0.46 14.88 -15.24
N TYR A 86 -0.43 14.04 -14.72
CA TYR A 86 -1.47 14.45 -13.77
C TYR A 86 -1.06 14.05 -12.34
N TYR A 87 -1.28 14.93 -11.36
CA TYR A 87 -0.78 14.79 -9.98
C TYR A 87 -1.87 14.66 -8.93
N GLY A 88 -3.11 14.31 -9.31
CA GLY A 88 -4.23 14.08 -8.38
C GLY A 88 -4.11 12.81 -7.52
N SER A 89 -2.94 12.59 -6.92
CA SER A 89 -2.63 11.55 -5.94
C SER A 89 -1.94 12.21 -4.74
N VAL A 90 -2.51 12.05 -3.55
CA VAL A 90 -1.93 12.55 -2.30
C VAL A 90 -1.00 11.52 -1.65
N ASP A 91 -1.23 10.24 -1.93
CA ASP A 91 -0.49 9.11 -1.36
C ASP A 91 0.79 8.75 -2.12
N ALA A 92 0.90 9.04 -3.42
CA ALA A 92 2.09 8.69 -4.20
C ALA A 92 3.37 9.34 -3.67
N THR A 93 3.31 10.57 -3.15
CA THR A 93 4.49 11.27 -2.63
C THR A 93 5.08 10.61 -1.39
N PRO A 94 4.33 10.34 -0.30
CA PRO A 94 4.88 9.56 0.82
C PRO A 94 5.24 8.13 0.42
N LEU A 95 4.46 7.48 -0.45
CA LEU A 95 4.78 6.13 -0.96
C LEU A 95 6.12 6.10 -1.71
N PHE A 96 6.45 7.12 -2.49
CA PHE A 96 7.71 7.23 -3.22
C PHE A 96 8.92 7.24 -2.27
N VAL A 97 8.83 8.03 -1.19
CA VAL A 97 9.87 8.08 -0.16
C VAL A 97 10.01 6.73 0.55
N TRP A 98 8.88 6.09 0.87
CA TRP A 98 8.89 4.77 1.50
C TRP A 98 9.52 3.70 0.58
N LEU A 99 9.17 3.67 -0.71
CA LEU A 99 9.77 2.76 -1.69
C LEU A 99 11.28 2.94 -1.79
N ALA A 100 11.78 4.18 -1.83
CA ALA A 100 13.21 4.43 -1.89
C ALA A 100 13.94 3.86 -0.67
N ALA A 101 13.37 4.02 0.52
CA ALA A 101 13.95 3.49 1.74
C ALA A 101 13.91 1.96 1.81
N GLU A 102 12.79 1.32 1.43
CA GLU A 102 12.72 -0.14 1.35
C GLU A 102 13.68 -0.67 0.27
N ALA A 103 13.72 -0.04 -0.90
CA ALA A 103 14.61 -0.42 -1.99
C ALA A 103 16.09 -0.36 -1.57
N ALA A 104 16.51 0.71 -0.88
CA ALA A 104 17.87 0.82 -0.35
C ALA A 104 18.22 -0.31 0.64
N ARG A 105 17.24 -0.73 1.46
CA ARG A 105 17.37 -1.86 2.39
C ARG A 105 17.57 -3.19 1.66
N TRP A 106 16.85 -3.39 0.56
CA TRP A 106 16.84 -4.63 -0.21
C TRP A 106 17.95 -4.71 -1.27
N MET A 107 18.60 -3.58 -1.57
CA MET A 107 19.66 -3.42 -2.56
C MET A 107 20.80 -2.54 -2.02
N PRO A 108 21.43 -2.91 -0.88
CA PRO A 108 22.48 -2.10 -0.24
C PRO A 108 23.74 -1.94 -1.11
N GLU A 109 23.88 -2.73 -2.18
CA GLU A 109 24.96 -2.58 -3.18
C GLU A 109 24.83 -1.30 -4.03
N ARG A 110 23.68 -0.63 -3.99
CA ARG A 110 23.39 0.60 -4.76
C ARG A 110 22.96 1.72 -3.82
N ASP A 111 23.60 2.88 -3.91
CA ASP A 111 23.21 4.08 -3.15
C ASP A 111 21.94 4.74 -3.73
N LEU A 112 20.81 4.04 -3.64
CA LEU A 112 19.51 4.51 -4.14
C LEU A 112 19.07 5.81 -3.44
N VAL A 113 19.37 5.97 -2.15
CA VAL A 113 19.03 7.20 -1.43
C VAL A 113 19.84 8.37 -1.96
N GLY A 114 21.15 8.23 -2.17
CA GLY A 114 21.99 9.27 -2.75
C GLY A 114 21.60 9.59 -4.19
N GLU A 115 21.31 8.58 -4.98
CA GLU A 115 20.91 8.72 -6.39
C GLU A 115 19.61 9.50 -6.57
N PHE A 116 18.64 9.29 -5.69
CA PHE A 116 17.34 9.98 -5.71
C PHE A 116 17.24 11.10 -4.68
N GLU A 117 18.35 11.51 -4.06
CA GLU A 117 18.33 12.43 -2.89
C GLU A 117 17.60 13.74 -3.19
N THR A 118 17.84 14.33 -4.36
CA THR A 118 17.16 15.57 -4.78
C THR A 118 15.65 15.39 -4.80
N SER A 119 15.16 14.31 -5.42
CA SER A 119 13.73 14.02 -5.49
C SER A 119 13.13 13.64 -4.14
N LEU A 120 13.87 12.92 -3.30
CA LEU A 120 13.45 12.58 -1.95
C LEU A 120 13.31 13.83 -1.07
N ARG A 121 14.27 14.75 -1.14
CA ARG A 121 14.19 16.03 -0.42
C ARG A 121 13.01 16.88 -0.90
N ALA A 122 12.77 16.94 -2.22
CA ALA A 122 11.62 17.65 -2.77
C ALA A 122 10.28 17.01 -2.34
N ALA A 123 10.19 15.68 -2.31
CA ALA A 123 9.01 14.96 -1.83
C ALA A 123 8.75 15.23 -0.34
N LEU A 124 9.79 15.18 0.49
CA LEU A 124 9.69 15.50 1.92
C LEU A 124 9.29 16.96 2.16
N ALA A 125 9.84 17.90 1.38
CA ALA A 125 9.46 19.31 1.45
C ALA A 125 7.99 19.50 1.06
N TRP A 126 7.51 18.82 0.00
CA TRP A 126 6.09 18.82 -0.33
C TRP A 126 5.23 18.31 0.82
N MET A 127 5.61 17.17 1.44
CA MET A 127 4.86 16.60 2.56
C MET A 127 4.74 17.56 3.75
N ASP A 128 5.79 18.35 4.03
CA ASP A 128 5.85 19.29 5.15
C ASP A 128 5.17 20.64 4.82
N GLU A 129 5.30 21.15 3.60
CA GLU A 129 4.94 22.54 3.25
C GLU A 129 3.65 22.68 2.44
N ARG A 130 3.29 21.65 1.65
CA ARG A 130 2.16 21.71 0.70
C ARG A 130 1.13 20.60 0.93
N GLY A 131 1.56 19.49 1.51
CA GLY A 131 0.70 18.38 1.90
C GLY A 131 -0.21 18.75 3.08
N ASP A 132 0.24 19.61 3.98
CA ASP A 132 -0.52 20.06 5.16
C ASP A 132 -1.21 21.41 4.87
N LEU A 133 -2.41 21.34 4.28
CA LEU A 133 -3.10 22.51 3.71
C LEU A 133 -3.57 23.51 4.77
N ASP A 134 -3.84 23.06 5.99
CA ASP A 134 -4.27 23.92 7.09
C ASP A 134 -3.32 23.96 8.31
N GLY A 135 -2.16 23.32 8.22
CA GLY A 135 -1.08 23.43 9.20
C GLY A 135 -1.29 22.62 10.48
N ASP A 136 -2.22 21.66 10.49
CA ASP A 136 -2.52 20.84 11.65
C ASP A 136 -1.64 19.58 11.78
N GLY A 137 -0.81 19.34 10.76
CA GLY A 137 0.18 18.28 10.70
C GLY A 137 -0.33 16.99 10.07
N PHE A 138 -1.47 17.00 9.38
CA PHE A 138 -1.91 15.91 8.52
C PHE A 138 -1.70 16.24 7.05
N ILE A 139 -1.39 15.24 6.24
CA ILE A 139 -1.33 15.39 4.78
C ILE A 139 -2.74 15.25 4.21
N GLU A 140 -3.15 16.21 3.40
CA GLU A 140 -4.52 16.36 2.95
C GLU A 140 -4.61 16.52 1.44
N PHE A 141 -5.82 16.35 0.94
CA PHE A 141 -6.12 16.65 -0.45
C PHE A 141 -7.36 17.51 -0.62
N GLU A 142 -7.28 18.39 -1.61
CA GLU A 142 -8.41 19.05 -2.23
C GLU A 142 -8.06 19.26 -3.70
N ARG A 143 -8.96 18.87 -4.61
CA ARG A 143 -8.73 19.06 -6.04
C ARG A 143 -8.56 20.55 -6.35
N ARG A 144 -7.59 20.88 -7.19
CA ARG A 144 -7.26 22.27 -7.52
C ARG A 144 -7.97 22.80 -8.76
N ALA A 145 -8.62 21.93 -9.53
CA ALA A 145 -9.46 22.29 -10.67
C ALA A 145 -10.79 21.51 -10.67
N PRO A 146 -11.88 22.08 -11.23
CA PRO A 146 -13.18 21.38 -11.34
C PRO A 146 -13.13 20.08 -12.14
N THR A 147 -12.17 19.97 -13.05
CA THR A 147 -11.90 18.79 -13.87
C THR A 147 -11.07 17.74 -13.17
N GLY A 148 -10.41 18.05 -12.03
CA GLY A 148 -9.57 17.11 -11.30
C GLY A 148 -10.35 16.02 -10.57
N ILE A 149 -9.65 14.92 -10.25
CA ILE A 149 -10.19 13.79 -9.49
C ILE A 149 -10.61 14.27 -8.10
N LEU A 150 -11.81 13.87 -7.67
CA LEU A 150 -12.43 14.31 -6.42
C LEU A 150 -11.73 13.75 -5.18
N ASN A 151 -11.38 12.47 -5.23
CA ASN A 151 -10.75 11.70 -4.17
C ASN A 151 -9.34 11.33 -4.63
N GLN A 152 -8.31 11.88 -3.99
CA GLN A 152 -6.93 11.75 -4.46
C GLN A 152 -6.14 10.67 -3.70
N MET A 153 -6.81 9.87 -2.88
CA MET A 153 -6.24 8.68 -2.23
C MET A 153 -6.54 7.43 -3.07
N TRP A 154 -5.84 6.33 -2.78
CA TRP A 154 -6.48 5.03 -2.64
C TRP A 154 -7.70 4.71 -3.47
N LYS A 155 -8.82 4.95 -2.78
CA LYS A 155 -10.16 4.85 -3.28
C LYS A 155 -10.53 6.17 -3.95
N ASP A 156 -10.11 6.33 -5.19
CA ASP A 156 -10.21 7.55 -5.99
C ASP A 156 -11.56 7.78 -6.71
N SER A 157 -12.50 6.83 -6.65
CA SER A 157 -13.85 7.03 -7.19
C SER A 157 -14.62 8.07 -6.38
N GLY A 158 -15.47 8.87 -7.04
CA GLY A 158 -16.17 9.99 -6.40
C GLY A 158 -17.05 9.61 -5.21
N GLU A 159 -17.59 8.39 -5.19
CA GLU A 159 -18.50 7.88 -4.16
C GLU A 159 -17.78 7.16 -3.01
N SER A 160 -16.45 7.00 -3.06
CA SER A 160 -15.71 6.21 -2.07
C SER A 160 -15.62 6.86 -0.69
N LEU A 161 -15.90 8.16 -0.60
CA LEU A 161 -15.78 8.95 0.62
C LEU A 161 -17.01 9.83 0.81
N LEU A 162 -17.95 9.31 1.58
CA LEU A 162 -19.19 9.97 1.93
C LEU A 162 -19.31 10.10 3.46
N ASP A 163 -19.96 11.16 3.91
CA ASP A 163 -20.33 11.32 5.32
C ASP A 163 -21.49 10.38 5.71
N ALA A 164 -21.91 10.46 6.98
CA ALA A 164 -23.01 9.64 7.49
C ALA A 164 -24.36 9.86 6.79
N ASN A 165 -24.52 10.97 6.06
CA ASN A 165 -25.73 11.32 5.31
C ASN A 165 -25.59 11.02 3.80
N GLY A 166 -24.49 10.39 3.36
CA GLY A 166 -24.23 10.14 1.94
C GLY A 166 -23.82 11.39 1.17
N ARG A 167 -23.34 12.43 1.87
CA ARG A 167 -22.89 13.67 1.25
C ARG A 167 -21.38 13.70 1.18
N ARG A 168 -20.85 14.40 0.18
CA ARG A 168 -19.42 14.67 0.10
C ARG A 168 -18.98 15.49 1.32
N PRO A 169 -17.98 15.04 2.09
CA PRO A 169 -17.43 15.82 3.18
C PRO A 169 -16.74 17.09 2.67
N PRO A 170 -16.75 18.21 3.43
CA PRO A 170 -15.98 19.39 3.08
C PRO A 170 -14.48 19.08 3.13
N GLY A 171 -13.72 19.59 2.16
CA GLY A 171 -12.26 19.54 2.18
C GLY A 171 -11.62 20.64 3.06
N PRO A 172 -10.30 20.60 3.24
CA PRO A 172 -9.38 19.55 2.78
C PRO A 172 -9.60 18.23 3.55
N ILE A 173 -9.27 17.09 2.93
CA ILE A 173 -9.51 15.75 3.52
C ILE A 173 -8.19 15.09 3.92
N ALA A 174 -8.09 14.66 5.17
CA ALA A 174 -6.98 13.82 5.65
C ALA A 174 -7.38 12.34 5.67
N ALA A 175 -6.99 11.57 4.66
CA ALA A 175 -7.27 10.12 4.60
C ALA A 175 -6.34 9.31 5.52
N VAL A 176 -6.88 8.26 6.13
CA VAL A 176 -6.20 7.50 7.20
C VAL A 176 -4.93 6.80 6.71
N GLU A 177 -4.94 6.25 5.50
CA GLU A 177 -3.79 5.56 4.91
C GLU A 177 -2.66 6.51 4.52
N VAL A 178 -2.97 7.75 4.15
CA VAL A 178 -1.96 8.73 3.70
C VAL A 178 -1.05 9.08 4.87
N GLN A 179 -1.62 9.28 6.05
CA GLN A 179 -0.87 9.54 7.29
C GLN A 179 0.01 8.34 7.66
N ALA A 180 -0.54 7.15 7.46
CA ALA A 180 0.15 5.89 7.70
C ALA A 180 1.35 5.71 6.75
N TYR A 181 1.21 6.06 5.48
CA TYR A 181 2.32 6.04 4.52
C TYR A 181 3.37 7.10 4.82
N ALA A 182 2.97 8.32 5.22
CA ALA A 182 3.91 9.36 5.64
C ALA A 182 4.76 8.91 6.85
N TYR A 183 4.13 8.27 7.83
CA TYR A 183 4.83 7.63 8.94
C TYR A 183 5.85 6.59 8.47
N ALA A 184 5.45 5.66 7.60
CA ALA A 184 6.35 4.64 7.06
C ALA A 184 7.51 5.26 6.27
N ALA A 185 7.22 6.27 5.46
CA ALA A 185 8.22 7.01 4.69
C ALA A 185 9.31 7.61 5.59
N TRP A 186 8.90 8.38 6.61
CA TRP A 186 9.85 9.00 7.54
C TRP A 186 10.63 7.97 8.36
N ARG A 187 9.97 6.92 8.89
CA ARG A 187 10.65 5.88 9.66
C ARG A 187 11.63 5.08 8.81
N SER A 188 11.18 4.56 7.68
CA SER A 188 12.03 3.73 6.84
C SER A 188 13.22 4.51 6.30
N LEU A 189 13.03 5.78 5.91
CA LEU A 189 14.13 6.61 5.44
C LEU A 189 15.10 6.94 6.58
N ALA A 190 14.61 7.28 7.77
CA ALA A 190 15.45 7.55 8.94
C ALA A 190 16.40 6.38 9.25
N GLU A 191 15.91 5.15 9.17
CA GLU A 191 16.70 3.94 9.44
C GLU A 191 17.85 3.79 8.44
N VAL A 192 17.59 3.94 7.13
CA VAL A 192 18.62 3.74 6.09
C VAL A 192 19.60 4.89 5.97
N VAL A 193 19.22 6.13 6.34
CA VAL A 193 20.15 7.28 6.35
C VAL A 193 20.92 7.44 7.65
N SER A 194 20.55 6.71 8.72
CA SER A 194 21.13 6.85 10.07
C SER A 194 22.65 6.86 10.13
N ARG A 195 23.33 6.00 9.35
CA ARG A 195 24.80 5.92 9.30
C ARG A 195 25.43 7.04 8.46
N ARG A 196 24.73 7.54 7.44
CA ARG A 196 25.18 8.58 6.50
C ARG A 196 24.97 9.98 7.06
N ASP A 197 23.79 10.23 7.62
CA ASP A 197 23.38 11.52 8.17
C ASP A 197 22.49 11.31 9.41
N PRO A 198 23.12 11.17 10.61
CA PRO A 198 22.41 10.99 11.86
C PRO A 198 21.46 12.14 12.19
N SER A 199 21.77 13.37 11.73
CA SER A 199 20.95 14.56 11.99
C SER A 199 19.66 14.51 11.19
N TRP A 200 19.74 14.10 9.93
CA TRP A 200 18.58 13.90 9.08
C TRP A 200 17.72 12.75 9.59
N ALA A 201 18.33 11.64 9.99
CA ALA A 201 17.62 10.52 10.62
C ALA A 201 16.86 10.93 11.89
N ALA A 202 17.49 11.73 12.78
CA ALA A 202 16.82 12.24 13.98
C ALA A 202 15.64 13.16 13.62
N SER A 203 15.80 14.03 12.63
CA SER A 203 14.74 14.91 12.14
C SER A 203 13.54 14.13 11.59
N LEU A 204 13.79 13.10 10.77
CA LEU A 204 12.77 12.21 10.21
C LEU A 204 12.04 11.41 11.31
N ASN A 205 12.78 10.85 12.27
CA ASN A 205 12.18 10.17 13.43
C ASN A 205 11.27 11.09 14.22
N GLY A 206 11.69 12.33 14.48
CA GLY A 206 10.86 13.32 15.16
C GLY A 206 9.55 13.63 14.42
N ARG A 207 9.56 13.68 13.08
CA ARG A 207 8.34 13.83 12.27
C ARG A 207 7.42 12.61 12.44
N ALA A 208 7.96 11.41 12.31
CA ALA A 208 7.20 10.16 12.47
C ALA A 208 6.56 10.03 13.87
N ASP A 209 7.30 10.39 14.92
CA ASP A 209 6.79 10.38 16.31
C ASP A 209 5.62 11.35 16.50
N ARG A 210 5.74 12.58 16.00
CA ARG A 210 4.64 13.57 16.05
C ARG A 210 3.43 13.12 15.25
N MET A 211 3.62 12.58 14.05
CA MET A 211 2.54 12.05 13.22
C MET A 211 1.81 10.91 13.93
N ARG A 212 2.54 9.94 14.49
CA ARG A 212 1.94 8.82 15.22
C ARG A 212 1.08 9.30 16.40
N ALA A 213 1.59 10.24 17.20
CA ALA A 213 0.85 10.78 18.34
C ALA A 213 -0.45 11.48 17.91
N ARG A 214 -0.38 12.34 16.88
CA ARG A 214 -1.57 13.01 16.32
C ARG A 214 -2.56 12.01 15.72
N PHE A 215 -2.06 11.07 14.93
CA PHE A 215 -2.85 10.02 14.29
C PHE A 215 -3.65 9.19 15.31
N GLU A 216 -2.97 8.69 16.34
CA GLU A 216 -3.61 7.90 17.41
C GLU A 216 -4.71 8.70 18.13
N SER A 217 -4.52 10.00 18.32
CA SER A 217 -5.53 10.85 18.93
C SER A 217 -6.72 11.12 17.99
N ALA A 218 -6.46 11.47 16.74
CA ALA A 218 -7.47 12.01 15.84
C ALA A 218 -8.30 10.95 15.10
N PHE A 219 -7.70 9.80 14.74
CA PHE A 219 -8.37 8.81 13.88
C PHE A 219 -9.05 7.67 14.64
N TRP A 220 -8.72 7.45 15.91
CA TRP A 220 -9.31 6.33 16.66
C TRP A 220 -10.79 6.56 17.00
N VAL A 221 -11.65 5.60 16.66
CA VAL A 221 -13.08 5.59 16.98
C VAL A 221 -13.34 4.52 18.02
N ALA A 222 -13.27 4.90 19.30
CA ALA A 222 -13.33 3.95 20.42
C ALA A 222 -14.55 3.03 20.40
N GLN A 223 -15.74 3.56 20.07
CA GLN A 223 -17.00 2.81 20.01
C GLN A 223 -16.99 1.72 18.93
N ARG A 224 -16.14 1.85 17.91
CA ARG A 224 -16.00 0.88 16.81
C ARG A 224 -14.76 -0.01 16.97
N SER A 225 -13.90 0.29 17.94
CA SER A 225 -12.57 -0.33 18.08
C SER A 225 -11.81 -0.35 16.75
N PHE A 226 -11.83 0.79 16.05
CA PHE A 226 -11.35 0.91 14.67
C PHE A 226 -10.90 2.34 14.38
N TYR A 227 -10.17 2.53 13.29
CA TYR A 227 -9.81 3.86 12.80
C TYR A 227 -10.87 4.40 11.84
N ALA A 228 -11.11 5.71 11.89
CA ALA A 228 -11.93 6.43 10.91
C ALA A 228 -11.31 6.33 9.52
N GLN A 229 -12.13 6.42 8.46
CA GLN A 229 -11.65 6.42 7.08
C GLN A 229 -10.83 7.67 6.76
N ALA A 230 -11.26 8.83 7.29
CA ALA A 230 -10.62 10.11 7.08
C ALA A 230 -11.07 11.14 8.14
N LEU A 231 -10.45 12.31 8.13
CA LEU A 231 -10.96 13.54 8.73
C LEU A 231 -11.43 14.49 7.63
N ASP A 232 -12.55 15.19 7.85
CA ASP A 232 -13.01 16.26 6.96
C ASP A 232 -12.28 17.59 7.24
N GLY A 233 -12.56 18.64 6.46
CA GLY A 233 -11.93 19.96 6.62
C GLY A 233 -12.30 20.71 7.91
N ARG A 234 -13.12 20.11 8.78
CA ARG A 234 -13.36 20.57 10.16
C ARG A 234 -12.76 19.60 11.18
N LYS A 235 -11.88 18.71 10.73
CA LYS A 235 -11.24 17.62 11.46
C LYS A 235 -12.21 16.68 12.14
N ARG A 236 -13.42 16.53 11.58
CA ARG A 236 -14.41 15.58 12.08
C ARG A 236 -14.17 14.23 11.41
N GLN A 237 -14.20 13.18 12.23
CA GLN A 237 -14.01 11.82 11.77
C GLN A 237 -15.12 11.38 10.81
N ILE A 238 -14.72 10.85 9.64
CA ILE A 238 -15.56 10.08 8.74
C ILE A 238 -15.48 8.62 9.19
N ARG A 239 -16.49 8.20 9.95
CA ARG A 239 -16.42 6.99 10.81
C ARG A 239 -16.83 5.70 10.13
N ASP A 240 -17.08 5.72 8.82
CA ASP A 240 -17.58 4.55 8.13
C ASP A 240 -16.56 3.40 8.16
N VAL A 241 -17.04 2.17 8.33
CA VAL A 241 -16.13 1.03 8.46
C VAL A 241 -15.73 0.56 7.07
N VAL A 242 -14.45 0.70 6.77
CA VAL A 242 -13.83 0.39 5.47
C VAL A 242 -12.56 -0.46 5.66
N SER A 243 -11.98 -0.91 4.55
CA SER A 243 -10.72 -1.66 4.55
C SER A 243 -9.46 -0.83 4.79
N ASN A 244 -9.49 0.51 4.61
CA ASN A 244 -8.32 1.40 4.68
C ASN A 244 -7.45 1.19 5.94
N PRO A 245 -8.00 0.91 7.13
CA PRO A 245 -7.17 0.60 8.30
C PRO A 245 -6.28 -0.64 8.17
N GLY A 246 -6.45 -1.49 7.16
CA GLY A 246 -5.46 -2.50 6.79
C GLY A 246 -4.10 -1.89 6.43
N HIS A 247 -4.10 -0.74 5.75
CA HIS A 247 -2.89 0.01 5.39
C HIS A 247 -2.22 0.63 6.62
N VAL A 248 -3.01 1.07 7.60
CA VAL A 248 -2.53 1.52 8.93
C VAL A 248 -1.76 0.41 9.64
N LEU A 249 -2.27 -0.81 9.56
CA LEU A 249 -1.58 -1.97 10.15
C LEU A 249 -0.31 -2.30 9.37
N TRP A 250 -0.35 -2.26 8.05
CA TRP A 250 0.80 -2.59 7.22
C TRP A 250 2.01 -1.66 7.47
N THR A 251 1.76 -0.36 7.68
CA THR A 251 2.82 0.63 7.95
C THR A 251 3.33 0.63 9.40
N GLY A 252 2.60 -0.01 10.33
CA GLY A 252 2.99 -0.09 11.74
C GLY A 252 2.77 1.19 12.56
N ILE A 253 2.02 2.18 12.05
CA ILE A 253 1.76 3.42 12.79
C ILE A 253 0.88 3.17 14.03
N ALA A 254 -0.06 2.22 13.97
CA ALA A 254 -0.98 1.94 15.06
C ALA A 254 -0.27 1.48 16.35
N SER A 255 -0.82 1.83 17.51
CA SER A 255 -0.37 1.25 18.78
C SER A 255 -0.64 -0.27 18.82
N PRO A 256 0.17 -1.09 19.52
CA PRO A 256 -0.01 -2.55 19.54
C PRO A 256 -1.43 -3.00 19.92
N THR A 257 -2.06 -2.32 20.89
CA THR A 257 -3.42 -2.64 21.35
C THR A 257 -4.47 -2.30 20.31
N ARG A 258 -4.43 -1.10 19.73
CA ARG A 258 -5.42 -0.68 18.71
C ARG A 258 -5.20 -1.38 17.37
N GLY A 259 -3.96 -1.72 17.04
CA GLY A 259 -3.64 -2.51 15.86
C GLY A 259 -4.22 -3.92 15.93
N ARG A 260 -4.07 -4.62 17.07
CA ARG A 260 -4.75 -5.92 17.30
C ARG A 260 -6.28 -5.81 17.23
N ALA A 261 -6.86 -4.77 17.83
CA ALA A 261 -8.30 -4.54 17.77
C ALA A 261 -8.78 -4.32 16.31
N THR A 262 -8.03 -3.52 15.55
CA THR A 262 -8.30 -3.23 14.13
C THR A 262 -8.17 -4.50 13.27
N ALA A 263 -7.15 -5.31 13.48
CA ALA A 263 -6.95 -6.59 12.79
C ALA A 263 -8.14 -7.54 13.02
N ARG A 264 -8.61 -7.66 14.25
CA ARG A 264 -9.83 -8.44 14.57
C ARG A 264 -11.07 -7.85 13.92
N ARG A 265 -11.19 -6.52 13.89
CA ARG A 265 -12.33 -5.83 13.27
C ARG A 265 -12.39 -6.04 11.76
N LEU A 266 -11.25 -6.04 11.06
CA LEU A 266 -11.16 -6.35 9.63
C LEU A 266 -11.66 -7.77 9.31
N ARG A 267 -11.52 -8.70 10.26
CA ARG A 267 -11.99 -10.09 10.12
C ARG A 267 -13.45 -10.33 10.50
N ALA A 268 -14.18 -9.32 10.94
CA ALA A 268 -15.61 -9.47 11.16
C ALA A 268 -16.34 -9.74 9.84
N ALA A 269 -17.40 -10.55 9.89
CA ALA A 269 -18.10 -11.07 8.69
C ALA A 269 -18.71 -10.00 7.78
N ASP A 270 -18.88 -8.78 8.27
CA ASP A 270 -19.34 -7.64 7.47
C ASP A 270 -18.24 -7.05 6.58
N LEU A 271 -16.97 -7.25 6.90
CA LEU A 271 -15.82 -6.91 6.05
C LEU A 271 -15.22 -8.13 5.36
N ALA A 272 -14.94 -9.19 6.10
CA ALA A 272 -14.41 -10.44 5.57
C ALA A 272 -15.51 -11.21 4.82
N SER A 273 -15.45 -11.22 3.49
CA SER A 273 -16.44 -11.88 2.65
C SER A 273 -16.28 -13.40 2.59
N GLY A 274 -15.11 -13.93 2.97
CA GLY A 274 -14.68 -15.31 2.73
C GLY A 274 -13.93 -15.49 1.41
N TRP A 275 -13.86 -14.44 0.58
CA TRP A 275 -12.98 -14.31 -0.59
C TRP A 275 -11.90 -13.23 -0.39
N GLY A 276 -12.07 -12.35 0.59
CA GLY A 276 -11.12 -11.32 0.97
C GLY A 276 -11.78 -10.25 1.82
N ILE A 277 -11.16 -9.06 1.90
CA ILE A 277 -11.69 -7.93 2.67
C ILE A 277 -12.46 -7.00 1.74
N ARG A 278 -13.74 -6.75 2.05
CA ARG A 278 -14.55 -5.75 1.34
C ARG A 278 -14.00 -4.35 1.58
N THR A 279 -14.06 -3.53 0.54
CA THR A 279 -13.71 -2.11 0.64
C THR A 279 -14.57 -1.35 1.64
N ARG A 280 -15.81 -1.78 1.87
CA ARG A 280 -16.74 -1.21 2.85
C ARG A 280 -17.51 -2.32 3.57
N SER A 281 -17.80 -2.11 4.86
CA SER A 281 -18.63 -3.00 5.67
C SER A 281 -20.01 -3.17 5.05
N SER A 282 -20.50 -4.40 4.98
CA SER A 282 -21.86 -4.71 4.53
C SER A 282 -22.99 -4.20 5.44
N ARG A 283 -22.62 -3.56 6.56
CA ARG A 283 -23.56 -2.87 7.47
C ARG A 283 -23.65 -1.37 7.20
N SER A 284 -22.81 -0.82 6.31
CA SER A 284 -22.92 0.58 5.90
C SER A 284 -24.11 0.76 4.97
N ILE A 285 -24.79 1.91 5.08
CA ILE A 285 -25.83 2.32 4.14
C ILE A 285 -25.27 2.58 2.73
N HIS A 286 -23.96 2.82 2.63
CA HIS A 286 -23.25 3.07 1.37
C HIS A 286 -22.73 1.78 0.73
N PHE A 287 -22.99 0.62 1.34
CA PHE A 287 -22.47 -0.65 0.84
C PHE A 287 -23.23 -1.12 -0.40
N ASP A 288 -22.47 -1.43 -1.44
CA ASP A 288 -22.95 -2.17 -2.61
C ASP A 288 -21.88 -3.20 -3.00
N PRO A 289 -22.20 -4.51 -2.97
CA PRO A 289 -21.22 -5.55 -3.30
C PRO A 289 -20.74 -5.49 -4.75
N GLY A 290 -21.46 -4.82 -5.65
CA GLY A 290 -21.08 -4.60 -7.04
C GLY A 290 -20.38 -3.27 -7.28
N ASN A 291 -20.18 -2.42 -6.26
CA ASN A 291 -19.56 -1.11 -6.44
C ASN A 291 -18.04 -1.15 -6.30
N TYR A 292 -17.37 -0.44 -7.21
CA TYR A 292 -15.91 -0.37 -7.36
C TYR A 292 -15.14 -0.21 -6.04
N GLN A 293 -15.53 0.74 -5.19
CA GLN A 293 -14.83 1.06 -3.93
C GLN A 293 -15.75 1.17 -2.70
N ASN A 294 -17.02 0.79 -2.85
CA ASN A 294 -18.01 0.76 -1.78
C ASN A 294 -18.57 -0.63 -1.47
N GLY A 295 -17.86 -1.70 -1.82
CA GLY A 295 -18.20 -3.04 -1.37
C GLY A 295 -17.47 -4.16 -2.07
N ALA A 296 -16.94 -3.95 -3.28
CA ALA A 296 -16.06 -4.90 -3.95
C ALA A 296 -14.83 -5.26 -3.11
N VAL A 297 -14.20 -6.37 -3.45
CA VAL A 297 -12.97 -6.89 -2.85
C VAL A 297 -11.82 -6.67 -3.83
N TRP A 298 -10.71 -6.14 -3.31
CA TRP A 298 -9.49 -5.86 -4.06
C TRP A 298 -8.37 -6.77 -3.55
N PRO A 299 -7.68 -7.54 -4.42
CA PRO A 299 -6.62 -8.44 -3.97
C PRO A 299 -5.44 -7.73 -3.29
N HIS A 300 -5.01 -6.57 -3.82
CA HIS A 300 -3.90 -5.81 -3.22
C HIS A 300 -4.24 -5.33 -1.80
N ASP A 301 -5.45 -4.80 -1.60
CA ASP A 301 -5.96 -4.31 -0.31
C ASP A 301 -6.12 -5.44 0.70
N THR A 302 -6.59 -6.60 0.24
CA THR A 302 -6.70 -7.83 1.05
C THR A 302 -5.32 -8.33 1.48
N ALA A 303 -4.32 -8.30 0.60
CA ALA A 303 -2.95 -8.70 0.94
C ALA A 303 -2.30 -7.73 1.95
N ILE A 304 -2.54 -6.42 1.81
CA ILE A 304 -2.12 -5.40 2.79
C ILE A 304 -2.74 -5.68 4.16
N ALA A 305 -4.03 -5.97 4.20
CA ALA A 305 -4.71 -6.32 5.45
C ALA A 305 -4.09 -7.58 6.09
N ALA A 306 -3.76 -8.61 5.31
CA ALA A 306 -3.10 -9.82 5.81
C ALA A 306 -1.70 -9.53 6.39
N ALA A 307 -0.88 -8.76 5.67
CA ALA A 307 0.44 -8.33 6.14
C ALA A 307 0.35 -7.51 7.44
N GLY A 308 -0.63 -6.60 7.51
CA GLY A 308 -0.93 -5.84 8.72
C GLY A 308 -1.39 -6.72 9.89
N MET A 309 -2.24 -7.71 9.66
CA MET A 309 -2.65 -8.67 10.71
C MET A 309 -1.43 -9.43 11.26
N ALA A 310 -0.54 -9.89 10.39
CA ALA A 310 0.68 -10.59 10.78
C ALA A 310 1.59 -9.70 11.66
N ARG A 311 1.81 -8.44 11.23
CA ARG A 311 2.61 -7.43 11.96
C ARG A 311 2.14 -7.19 13.40
N TYR A 312 0.83 -7.28 13.65
CA TYR A 312 0.26 -7.08 14.98
C TYR A 312 0.02 -8.38 15.76
N GLY A 313 0.56 -9.51 15.28
CA GLY A 313 0.51 -10.81 15.95
C GLY A 313 -0.80 -11.58 15.77
N GLU A 314 -1.72 -11.12 14.91
CA GLU A 314 -2.97 -11.81 14.60
C GLU A 314 -2.74 -12.87 13.50
N ARG A 315 -1.82 -13.81 13.75
CA ARG A 315 -1.30 -14.80 12.78
C ARG A 315 -2.40 -15.64 12.12
N ALA A 316 -3.36 -16.13 12.90
CA ALA A 316 -4.46 -16.94 12.38
C ALA A 316 -5.41 -16.13 11.47
N ALA A 317 -5.52 -14.81 11.69
CA ALA A 317 -6.28 -13.93 10.82
C ALA A 317 -5.54 -13.70 9.48
N ALA A 318 -4.22 -13.47 9.56
CA ALA A 318 -3.36 -13.33 8.38
C ALA A 318 -3.37 -14.62 7.52
N ALA A 319 -3.12 -15.78 8.13
CA ALA A 319 -3.15 -17.09 7.46
C ALA A 319 -4.46 -17.36 6.73
N ARG A 320 -5.60 -17.11 7.39
CA ARG A 320 -6.93 -17.25 6.77
C ARG A 320 -7.13 -16.30 5.61
N THR A 321 -6.71 -15.04 5.74
CA THR A 321 -6.85 -14.04 4.68
C THR A 321 -6.00 -14.40 3.45
N ILE A 322 -4.79 -14.95 3.65
CA ILE A 322 -3.94 -15.46 2.55
C ILE A 322 -4.59 -16.69 1.90
N ALA A 323 -5.19 -17.60 2.67
CA ALA A 323 -5.95 -18.73 2.11
C ALA A 323 -7.13 -18.25 1.24
N GLU A 324 -7.85 -17.20 1.66
CA GLU A 324 -8.93 -16.59 0.88
C GLU A 324 -8.42 -15.98 -0.45
N ILE A 325 -7.21 -15.40 -0.47
CA ILE A 325 -6.56 -14.93 -1.71
C ILE A 325 -6.22 -16.10 -2.64
N ILE A 326 -5.68 -17.20 -2.11
CA ILE A 326 -5.38 -18.42 -2.90
C ILE A 326 -6.66 -19.01 -3.50
N ASP A 327 -7.70 -19.14 -2.68
CA ASP A 327 -9.01 -19.62 -3.12
C ASP A 327 -9.61 -18.72 -4.20
N THR A 328 -9.48 -17.39 -4.03
CA THR A 328 -9.88 -16.42 -5.04
C THR A 328 -9.13 -16.66 -6.34
N ALA A 329 -7.80 -16.74 -6.31
CA ALA A 329 -7.02 -17.02 -7.52
C ALA A 329 -7.51 -18.30 -8.22
N ASN A 330 -7.74 -19.39 -7.47
CA ASN A 330 -8.26 -20.65 -8.02
C ASN A 330 -9.66 -20.54 -8.66
N ALA A 331 -10.48 -19.58 -8.24
CA ALA A 331 -11.81 -19.36 -8.78
C ALA A 331 -11.83 -18.51 -10.07
N PHE A 332 -10.73 -17.85 -10.42
CA PHE A 332 -10.60 -17.04 -11.63
C PHE A 332 -9.78 -17.74 -12.72
N PRO A 333 -10.01 -17.41 -14.01
CA PRO A 333 -9.25 -17.97 -15.12
C PRO A 333 -7.73 -17.83 -14.95
N ASP A 334 -6.98 -18.82 -15.42
CA ASP A 334 -5.52 -18.91 -15.35
C ASP A 334 -4.92 -18.77 -13.95
N ARG A 335 -5.73 -18.93 -12.90
CA ARG A 335 -5.36 -18.69 -11.51
C ARG A 335 -4.85 -17.27 -11.25
N ARG A 336 -5.42 -16.28 -11.95
CA ARG A 336 -5.00 -14.88 -11.87
C ARG A 336 -5.96 -14.08 -10.99
N LEU A 337 -5.39 -13.27 -10.13
CA LEU A 337 -6.14 -12.28 -9.36
C LEU A 337 -6.57 -11.14 -10.31
N PRO A 338 -7.88 -10.87 -10.46
CA PRO A 338 -8.35 -9.71 -11.22
C PRO A 338 -8.07 -8.42 -10.43
N GLU A 339 -8.32 -7.27 -11.04
CA GLU A 339 -8.26 -5.99 -10.34
C GLU A 339 -9.14 -5.94 -9.09
N LEU A 340 -10.39 -6.34 -9.26
CA LEU A 340 -11.39 -6.41 -8.21
C LEU A 340 -12.48 -7.41 -8.61
N PHE A 341 -13.29 -7.80 -7.62
CA PHE A 341 -14.45 -8.64 -7.82
C PHE A 341 -15.54 -8.33 -6.79
N GLY A 342 -16.72 -8.90 -6.99
CA GLY A 342 -17.89 -8.60 -6.17
C GLY A 342 -17.72 -8.97 -4.69
N GLY A 343 -18.24 -8.11 -3.81
CA GLY A 343 -18.20 -8.23 -2.36
C GLY A 343 -19.24 -9.17 -1.74
N GLN A 344 -19.86 -10.07 -2.50
CA GLN A 344 -20.85 -10.99 -1.94
C GLN A 344 -20.20 -11.94 -0.94
N THR A 345 -20.93 -12.32 0.10
CA THR A 345 -20.47 -13.34 1.06
C THR A 345 -20.28 -14.66 0.32
N ARG A 346 -19.15 -15.33 0.57
CA ARG A 346 -18.84 -16.67 0.05
C ARG A 346 -19.94 -17.65 0.45
N LYS A 347 -20.43 -18.40 -0.53
CA LYS A 347 -21.38 -19.50 -0.36
C LYS A 347 -20.77 -20.76 -0.95
N ALA A 348 -21.04 -21.91 -0.32
CA ALA A 348 -20.60 -23.19 -0.85
C ALA A 348 -21.12 -23.37 -2.30
N GLY A 349 -20.27 -23.88 -3.19
CA GLY A 349 -20.60 -24.13 -4.59
C GLY A 349 -20.72 -22.88 -5.49
N HIS A 350 -20.44 -21.67 -4.99
CA HIS A 350 -20.55 -20.43 -5.77
C HIS A 350 -19.19 -19.74 -5.87
N ALA A 351 -18.76 -19.41 -7.10
CA ALA A 351 -17.57 -18.59 -7.34
C ALA A 351 -17.79 -17.11 -6.97
N PRO A 352 -16.73 -16.31 -6.78
CA PRO A 352 -16.86 -14.86 -6.67
C PRO A 352 -17.53 -14.27 -7.92
N HIS A 353 -18.32 -13.21 -7.74
CA HIS A 353 -18.90 -12.51 -8.89
C HIS A 353 -17.82 -11.71 -9.59
N THR A 354 -17.69 -11.88 -10.91
CA THR A 354 -16.76 -11.10 -11.72
C THR A 354 -17.21 -9.63 -11.78
N TYR A 355 -16.24 -8.72 -11.86
CA TYR A 355 -16.53 -7.31 -12.10
C TYR A 355 -16.34 -7.01 -13.60
N PRO A 356 -17.38 -6.58 -14.34
CA PRO A 356 -17.38 -6.60 -15.81
C PRO A 356 -16.25 -5.83 -16.50
N VAL A 357 -15.75 -4.74 -15.89
CA VAL A 357 -14.71 -3.89 -16.47
C VAL A 357 -13.38 -3.96 -15.72
N ALA A 358 -13.18 -4.97 -14.87
CA ALA A 358 -11.94 -5.16 -14.13
C ALA A 358 -10.76 -5.38 -15.09
N CYS A 359 -9.63 -4.74 -14.79
CA CYS A 359 -8.37 -5.08 -15.43
C CYS A 359 -7.92 -6.49 -15.02
N SER A 360 -7.45 -7.25 -16.00
CA SER A 360 -6.85 -8.57 -15.77
C SER A 360 -5.89 -8.90 -16.91
N PRO A 361 -4.57 -8.83 -16.69
CA PRO A 361 -3.88 -8.51 -15.43
C PRO A 361 -3.96 -7.03 -15.00
N GLN A 362 -3.82 -6.83 -13.69
CA GLN A 362 -3.54 -5.54 -13.05
C GLN A 362 -2.32 -5.68 -12.12
N ALA A 363 -1.40 -4.72 -12.17
CA ALA A 363 -0.07 -4.81 -11.57
C ALA A 363 -0.08 -5.06 -10.06
N TRP A 364 -0.72 -4.20 -9.26
CA TRP A 364 -0.74 -4.34 -7.81
C TRP A 364 -1.54 -5.56 -7.32
N SER A 365 -2.54 -6.02 -8.09
CA SER A 365 -3.33 -7.22 -7.79
C SER A 365 -2.55 -8.49 -8.12
N ALA A 366 -1.77 -8.48 -9.20
CA ALA A 366 -0.81 -9.55 -9.50
C ALA A 366 0.30 -9.61 -8.43
N ALA A 367 0.82 -8.45 -8.01
CA ALA A 367 1.86 -8.38 -6.98
C ALA A 367 1.36 -8.75 -5.57
N ALA A 368 0.04 -8.78 -5.33
CA ALA A 368 -0.54 -9.18 -4.05
C ALA A 368 -0.06 -10.59 -3.61
N ALA A 369 0.15 -11.49 -4.57
CA ALA A 369 0.73 -12.81 -4.31
C ALA A 369 2.15 -12.74 -3.74
N PHE A 370 2.97 -11.77 -4.19
CA PHE A 370 4.34 -11.58 -3.69
C PHE A 370 4.36 -11.01 -2.27
N LEU A 371 3.42 -10.11 -1.94
CA LEU A 371 3.24 -9.68 -0.55
C LEU A 371 2.78 -10.84 0.34
N CYS A 372 1.93 -11.73 -0.16
CA CYS A 372 1.55 -12.95 0.56
C CYS A 372 2.77 -13.85 0.85
N VAL A 373 3.67 -14.03 -0.13
CA VAL A 373 4.93 -14.76 0.07
C VAL A 373 5.79 -14.11 1.16
N ARG A 374 6.01 -12.79 1.11
CA ARG A 374 6.76 -12.07 2.16
C ARG A 374 6.11 -12.26 3.54
N THR A 375 4.78 -12.18 3.59
CA THR A 375 4.00 -12.34 4.82
C THR A 375 4.07 -13.77 5.36
N MET A 376 4.01 -14.79 4.49
CA MET A 376 4.13 -16.20 4.87
C MET A 376 5.50 -16.53 5.45
N LEU A 377 6.56 -15.91 4.93
CA LEU A 377 7.91 -16.07 5.48
C LEU A 377 8.11 -15.25 6.77
N GLY A 378 7.26 -14.25 7.02
CA GLY A 378 7.52 -13.22 8.03
C GLY A 378 8.85 -12.50 7.77
N LEU A 379 9.18 -12.31 6.49
CA LEU A 379 10.50 -11.87 6.05
C LEU A 379 10.66 -10.36 6.20
N GLU A 380 11.58 -9.96 7.08
CA GLU A 380 12.03 -8.57 7.25
C GLU A 380 13.54 -8.48 7.03
N VAL A 381 13.98 -7.37 6.42
CA VAL A 381 15.39 -7.09 6.12
C VAL A 381 15.85 -5.94 7.01
N ALA A 382 16.98 -6.13 7.71
CA ALA A 382 17.54 -5.10 8.58
C ALA A 382 17.99 -3.86 7.78
N PRO A 383 18.08 -2.67 8.41
CA PRO A 383 18.39 -1.42 7.71
C PRO A 383 19.67 -1.43 6.86
N ASP A 384 20.67 -2.21 7.24
CA ASP A 384 21.94 -2.35 6.49
C ASP A 384 21.93 -3.48 5.46
N GLY A 385 20.82 -4.20 5.35
CA GLY A 385 20.65 -5.33 4.44
C GLY A 385 21.46 -6.57 4.81
N ALA A 386 22.18 -6.57 5.93
CA ALA A 386 23.11 -7.65 6.29
C ALA A 386 22.45 -8.80 7.06
N SER A 387 21.30 -8.56 7.68
CA SER A 387 20.53 -9.58 8.40
C SER A 387 19.06 -9.59 7.98
N VAL A 388 18.46 -10.77 8.10
CA VAL A 388 17.03 -10.98 7.87
C VAL A 388 16.39 -11.74 9.02
N THR A 389 15.14 -11.41 9.33
CA THR A 389 14.32 -12.13 10.30
C THR A 389 13.24 -12.91 9.57
N LEU A 390 12.97 -14.14 10.04
CA LEU A 390 11.88 -15.00 9.60
C LEU A 390 10.93 -15.26 10.77
N ASP A 391 9.65 -15.02 10.55
CA ASP A 391 8.58 -15.31 11.49
C ASP A 391 7.39 -15.98 10.77
N PRO A 392 7.53 -17.25 10.37
CA PRO A 392 6.70 -17.82 9.32
C PRO A 392 5.26 -18.13 9.74
N ILE A 393 4.34 -17.89 8.81
CA ILE A 393 2.95 -18.34 8.88
C ILE A 393 2.60 -19.09 7.59
N LEU A 394 1.79 -20.14 7.72
CA LEU A 394 1.22 -20.84 6.57
C LEU A 394 -0.28 -20.59 6.52
N PRO A 395 -0.88 -20.38 5.33
CA PRO A 395 -2.32 -20.32 5.18
C PRO A 395 -2.97 -21.68 5.46
N ASP A 396 -4.26 -21.64 5.79
CA ASP A 396 -5.05 -22.86 5.99
C ASP A 396 -5.06 -23.70 4.70
N GLY A 397 -4.92 -25.02 4.82
CA GLY A 397 -4.82 -25.93 3.67
C GLY A 397 -3.43 -26.02 3.03
N VAL A 398 -2.43 -25.29 3.54
CA VAL A 398 -1.03 -25.41 3.12
C VAL A 398 -0.17 -25.94 4.27
N ASP A 399 0.46 -27.09 4.01
CA ASP A 399 1.32 -27.79 4.99
C ASP A 399 2.82 -27.62 4.70
N ARG A 400 3.19 -27.18 3.50
CA ARG A 400 4.58 -26.91 3.13
C ARG A 400 4.65 -25.76 2.14
N PHE A 401 5.62 -24.88 2.33
CA PHE A 401 5.99 -23.83 1.39
C PHE A 401 7.51 -23.74 1.28
N GLU A 402 8.00 -23.51 0.07
CA GLU A 402 9.44 -23.47 -0.23
C GLU A 402 9.73 -22.35 -1.23
N THR A 403 10.81 -21.61 -0.98
CA THR A 403 11.35 -20.61 -1.89
C THR A 403 12.83 -20.88 -2.12
N ARG A 404 13.29 -20.69 -3.35
CA ARG A 404 14.69 -20.81 -3.74
C ARG A 404 15.13 -19.58 -4.52
N GLY A 405 16.36 -19.13 -4.29
CA GLY A 405 16.99 -18.02 -4.97
C GLY A 405 16.39 -16.65 -4.64
N LEU A 406 15.81 -16.46 -3.46
CA LEU A 406 15.35 -15.12 -3.06
C LEU A 406 16.56 -14.21 -2.89
N ARG A 407 16.53 -13.01 -3.48
CA ARG A 407 17.56 -12.00 -3.27
C ARG A 407 17.10 -11.06 -2.17
N VAL A 408 17.78 -11.08 -1.03
CA VAL A 408 17.42 -10.35 0.19
C VAL A 408 18.63 -9.56 0.67
N GLY A 409 18.49 -8.25 0.86
CA GLY A 409 19.60 -7.38 1.28
C GLY A 409 20.88 -7.61 0.46
N THR A 410 21.99 -7.86 1.16
CA THR A 410 23.31 -8.13 0.57
C THR A 410 23.47 -9.52 -0.06
N GLY A 411 22.46 -10.39 0.02
CA GLY A 411 22.63 -11.83 -0.20
C GLY A 411 21.46 -12.58 -0.82
N GLY A 412 21.53 -13.91 -0.68
CA GLY A 412 20.54 -14.87 -1.18
C GLY A 412 19.99 -15.76 -0.07
N LEU A 413 18.74 -16.18 -0.21
CA LEU A 413 18.01 -16.96 0.77
C LEU A 413 17.13 -18.05 0.12
N ASP A 414 17.32 -19.28 0.57
CA ASP A 414 16.45 -20.42 0.33
C ASP A 414 15.81 -20.83 1.66
N VAL A 415 14.50 -21.04 1.67
CA VAL A 415 13.75 -21.36 2.88
C VAL A 415 12.69 -22.40 2.57
N ALA A 416 12.60 -23.41 3.43
CA ALA A 416 11.47 -24.32 3.51
C ALA A 416 10.79 -24.20 4.87
N ILE A 417 9.47 -24.04 4.86
CA ILE A 417 8.62 -24.03 6.07
C ILE A 417 7.57 -25.12 5.97
N THR A 418 7.27 -25.77 7.09
CA THR A 418 6.24 -26.81 7.18
C THR A 418 5.31 -26.61 8.36
N ARG A 419 4.08 -27.11 8.24
CA ARG A 419 3.13 -27.21 9.33
C ARG A 419 3.20 -28.60 9.96
N ALA A 420 3.51 -28.66 11.24
CA ALA A 420 3.47 -29.90 12.02
C ALA A 420 2.70 -29.66 13.33
N ARG A 421 1.70 -30.52 13.61
CA ARG A 421 0.88 -30.46 14.83
C ARG A 421 0.28 -29.06 15.09
N GLY A 422 -0.17 -28.39 14.02
CA GLY A 422 -0.78 -27.05 14.08
C GLY A 422 0.21 -25.89 14.24
N ARG A 423 1.52 -26.15 14.32
CA ARG A 423 2.57 -25.12 14.38
C ARG A 423 3.35 -25.07 13.07
N VAL A 424 3.82 -23.87 12.72
CA VAL A 424 4.64 -23.65 11.53
C VAL A 424 6.10 -23.60 11.98
N HIS A 425 6.96 -24.32 11.27
CA HIS A 425 8.38 -24.43 11.57
C HIS A 425 9.19 -24.17 10.31
N VAL A 426 10.31 -23.47 10.48
CA VAL A 426 11.37 -23.44 9.46
C VAL A 426 12.11 -24.78 9.51
N THR A 427 12.08 -25.51 8.39
CA THR A 427 12.70 -26.83 8.29
C THR A 427 14.03 -26.83 7.56
N ASP A 428 14.25 -25.85 6.68
CA ASP A 428 15.52 -25.66 5.99
C ASP A 428 15.73 -24.17 5.73
N VAL A 429 16.97 -23.71 5.89
CA VAL A 429 17.42 -22.35 5.58
C VAL A 429 18.83 -22.43 5.02
N GLN A 430 19.00 -21.95 3.79
CA GLN A 430 20.32 -21.70 3.23
C GLN A 430 20.45 -20.22 2.91
N ALA A 431 21.43 -19.57 3.52
CA ALA A 431 21.70 -18.17 3.34
C ALA A 431 23.13 -17.96 2.83
N SER A 432 23.30 -16.97 1.96
CA SER A 432 24.60 -16.54 1.45
C SER A 432 24.66 -15.02 1.51
N GLY A 433 25.72 -14.46 2.10
CA GLY A 433 25.90 -13.01 2.17
C GLY A 433 24.93 -12.26 3.10
N VAL A 434 24.08 -12.96 3.88
CA VAL A 434 23.22 -12.39 4.93
C VAL A 434 23.17 -13.33 6.14
N SER A 435 22.97 -12.79 7.34
CA SER A 435 22.62 -13.58 8.53
C SER A 435 21.11 -13.76 8.65
N VAL A 436 20.67 -14.88 9.24
CA VAL A 436 19.24 -15.20 9.41
C VAL A 436 18.93 -15.42 10.88
N GLU A 437 17.88 -14.77 11.35
CA GLU A 437 17.26 -14.99 12.66
C GLU A 437 15.86 -15.56 12.48
N THR A 438 15.50 -16.61 13.22
CA THR A 438 14.17 -17.22 13.21
C THR A 438 13.48 -17.00 14.56
N SER A 439 12.23 -16.52 14.53
CA SER A 439 11.40 -16.29 15.73
C SER A 439 10.44 -17.42 16.05
#